data_AF-A0A6J2QLZ0-F1
#
_entry.id   AF-A0A6J2QLZ0-F1
#
_cell.length_a   1.000
_cell.length_b   1.000
_cell.length_c   1.000
_cell.angle_alpha   90.00
_cell.angle_beta   90.00
_cell.angle_gamma   90.00
#
_symmetry.space_group_name_H-M   'P 1'
#
loop_
_entity.id
_entity.type
_entity.pdbx_description
1 polymer ?
#
loop_
_entity_poly.entity_id
_entity_poly.type
_entity_poly.pdbx_seq_one_letter_code
_entity_poly.pdbx_strand_id
1 'polypeptide(L)'
;MPSQLNAYLLCAMMLCALGAPVEDAPTDIPAGDTSGEEMGPSDLLSDSPVWDSILGATSRHQKEFEDEFHNEVKYDFLGSYKISSLPARCPYSNFSKEACLRRMVHGLLIYKVLLKHVEKEYPSSLICSEAKYYSNLLINLTKEKMRNPSQVTALTSIQEVQLLKDLENPNTFQRKMTAHSILRQLHFFLLNGKRVITKKEKTRGSMANESIGNFQLL
;
A
#
# COMPACT_ATOMS: atom_id res chain seq x y z
N MET A 1 -37.92 29.36 -31.18
CA MET A 1 -39.09 28.82 -30.44
C MET A 1 -38.80 27.36 -30.09
N PRO A 2 -38.96 26.96 -28.82
CA PRO A 2 -38.42 25.71 -28.26
C PRO A 2 -39.51 24.66 -27.98
N SER A 3 -39.12 23.38 -27.87
CA SER A 3 -39.78 22.29 -27.11
C SER A 3 -39.00 21.00 -27.39
N GLN A 4 -38.53 20.16 -26.46
CA GLN A 4 -39.05 19.72 -25.16
C GLN A 4 -37.84 19.33 -24.28
N LEU A 5 -37.65 19.86 -23.06
CA LEU A 5 -38.24 19.40 -21.79
C LEU A 5 -38.11 17.87 -21.58
N ASN A 6 -37.00 17.44 -20.97
CA ASN A 6 -36.97 16.18 -20.22
C ASN A 6 -36.81 16.51 -18.74
N ALA A 7 -37.81 16.04 -18.00
CA ALA A 7 -38.13 16.43 -16.65
C ALA A 7 -37.26 15.70 -15.60
N TYR A 8 -37.02 16.45 -14.53
CA TYR A 8 -36.42 16.04 -13.27
C TYR A 8 -37.14 14.84 -12.64
N LEU A 9 -36.37 13.92 -12.04
CA LEU A 9 -36.85 13.06 -10.97
C LEU A 9 -35.97 13.27 -9.73
N LEU A 10 -36.40 14.21 -8.89
CA LEU A 10 -35.98 14.44 -7.51
C LEU A 10 -37.22 14.14 -6.64
N CYS A 11 -37.11 13.20 -5.70
CA CYS A 11 -37.92 13.07 -4.48
C CYS A 11 -37.59 11.72 -3.81
N ALA A 12 -37.50 11.55 -2.50
CA ALA A 12 -37.71 12.46 -1.38
C ALA A 12 -36.96 11.87 -0.17
N MET A 13 -36.24 12.72 0.57
CA MET A 13 -35.94 12.45 1.98
C MET A 13 -37.21 12.73 2.78
N MET A 14 -37.69 11.76 3.54
CA MET A 14 -38.66 12.00 4.61
C MET A 14 -38.06 11.50 5.93
N LEU A 15 -37.44 12.45 6.63
CA LEU A 15 -37.32 12.46 8.08
C LEU A 15 -38.67 12.85 8.66
N CYS A 16 -39.23 12.01 9.53
CA CYS A 16 -40.33 12.28 10.47
C CYS A 16 -40.21 11.20 11.57
N ALA A 17 -40.33 11.44 12.88
CA ALA A 17 -40.39 12.62 13.73
C ALA A 17 -40.16 12.11 15.17
N LEU A 18 -39.76 13.01 16.06
CA LEU A 18 -39.57 12.79 17.50
C LEU A 18 -40.87 12.41 18.25
N GLY A 19 -40.72 11.57 19.27
CA GLY A 19 -41.16 11.90 20.63
C GLY A 19 -42.42 11.23 21.20
N ALA A 20 -42.23 10.34 22.19
CA ALA A 20 -43.10 10.25 23.37
C ALA A 20 -42.31 9.71 24.59
N PRO A 21 -42.64 10.13 25.84
CA PRO A 21 -41.79 9.96 27.01
C PRO A 21 -42.27 8.90 28.04
N VAL A 22 -41.29 8.33 28.75
CA VAL A 22 -41.27 7.89 30.17
C VAL A 22 -42.26 6.80 30.63
N GLU A 23 -41.70 5.68 31.10
CA GLU A 23 -42.05 5.10 32.40
C GLU A 23 -40.86 4.33 33.01
N ASP A 24 -40.47 4.73 34.22
CA ASP A 24 -39.45 4.12 35.07
C ASP A 24 -39.95 2.79 35.67
N ALA A 25 -39.13 1.75 35.64
CA ALA A 25 -39.06 0.77 36.72
C ALA A 25 -37.71 0.01 36.70
N PRO A 26 -37.01 -0.12 37.85
CA PRO A 26 -35.68 -0.69 37.93
C PRO A 26 -35.74 -2.22 38.07
N THR A 27 -34.85 -2.93 37.37
CA THR A 27 -34.55 -4.32 37.71
C THR A 27 -33.07 -4.57 37.49
N ASP A 28 -32.37 -4.70 38.62
CA ASP A 28 -31.03 -5.26 38.75
C ASP A 28 -30.88 -6.58 37.99
N ILE A 29 -29.69 -6.82 37.41
CA ILE A 29 -28.98 -8.11 37.21
C ILE A 29 -27.91 -7.92 36.09
N PRO A 30 -26.72 -8.53 36.20
CA PRO A 30 -25.61 -8.18 37.07
C PRO A 30 -24.44 -7.59 36.23
N ALA A 31 -23.33 -7.27 36.90
CA ALA A 31 -22.06 -6.91 36.28
C ALA A 31 -21.64 -7.93 35.20
N GLY A 32 -21.80 -7.53 33.94
CA GLY A 32 -21.04 -8.08 32.83
C GLY A 32 -19.86 -7.17 32.61
N ASP A 33 -18.68 -7.60 33.04
CA ASP A 33 -17.40 -7.03 32.63
C ASP A 33 -17.22 -7.28 31.12
N THR A 34 -17.95 -6.56 30.29
CA THR A 34 -17.49 -6.32 28.93
C THR A 34 -16.38 -5.31 29.05
N SER A 35 -15.16 -5.82 29.25
CA SER A 35 -13.91 -5.11 28.96
C SER A 35 -13.96 -4.73 27.49
N GLY A 36 -14.68 -3.65 27.20
CA GLY A 36 -14.59 -2.91 25.98
C GLY A 36 -13.23 -2.27 25.96
N GLU A 37 -12.22 -3.05 25.59
CA GLU A 37 -11.10 -2.47 24.88
C GLU A 37 -11.71 -1.93 23.58
N GLU A 38 -12.15 -0.67 23.63
CA GLU A 38 -12.30 0.12 22.42
C GLU A 38 -10.98 -0.06 21.68
N MET A 39 -11.05 -0.83 20.58
CA MET A 39 -9.91 -0.99 19.69
C MET A 39 -9.71 0.36 19.02
N GLY A 40 -9.04 1.26 19.74
CA GLY A 40 -8.59 2.52 19.21
C GLY A 40 -7.79 2.26 17.94
N PRO A 41 -7.72 3.25 17.03
CA PRO A 41 -7.02 3.09 15.77
C PRO A 41 -5.60 2.55 16.02
N SER A 42 -5.30 1.38 15.45
CA SER A 42 -3.99 0.75 15.60
C SER A 42 -2.90 1.68 15.08
N ASP A 43 -1.89 1.96 15.90
CA ASP A 43 -0.74 2.78 15.52
C ASP A 43 0.28 2.02 14.67
N LEU A 44 0.02 0.75 14.35
CA LEU A 44 0.95 -0.09 13.59
C LEU A 44 0.92 0.23 12.10
N LEU A 45 2.10 0.30 11.48
CA LEU A 45 2.18 0.51 10.03
C LEU A 45 1.57 -0.66 9.26
N SER A 46 1.68 -1.88 9.79
CA SER A 46 1.11 -3.08 9.17
C SER A 46 -0.40 -3.05 9.01
N ASP A 47 -1.08 -2.25 9.81
CA ASP A 47 -2.54 -2.24 9.91
C ASP A 47 -3.16 -1.13 9.05
N SER A 48 -2.31 -0.30 8.42
CA SER A 48 -2.78 0.74 7.50
C SER A 48 -3.51 0.14 6.30
N PRO A 49 -4.72 0.64 5.95
CA PRO A 49 -5.47 0.17 4.79
C PRO A 49 -4.76 0.45 3.46
N VAL A 50 -3.78 1.37 3.44
CA VAL A 50 -2.96 1.67 2.26
C VAL A 50 -2.25 0.42 1.74
N TRP A 51 -1.87 -0.51 2.62
CA TRP A 51 -1.29 -1.78 2.20
C TRP A 51 -2.25 -2.61 1.36
N ASP A 52 -3.52 -2.69 1.75
CA ASP A 52 -4.51 -3.49 1.03
C ASP A 52 -4.89 -2.83 -0.29
N SER A 53 -4.97 -1.50 -0.31
CA SER A 53 -5.20 -0.76 -1.55
C SER A 53 -4.07 -0.96 -2.57
N ILE A 54 -2.79 -0.81 -2.17
CA ILE A 54 -1.67 -0.96 -3.12
C ILE A 54 -1.41 -2.42 -3.52
N LEU A 55 -1.57 -3.36 -2.60
CA LEU A 55 -1.43 -4.79 -2.92
C LEU A 55 -2.60 -5.28 -3.77
N GLY A 56 -3.82 -4.80 -3.53
CA GLY A 56 -4.98 -5.04 -4.37
C GLY A 56 -4.85 -4.43 -5.76
N ALA A 57 -4.24 -3.24 -5.89
CA ALA A 57 -3.92 -2.64 -7.17
C ALA A 57 -2.92 -3.50 -7.97
N THR A 58 -1.81 -3.86 -7.34
CA THR A 58 -0.70 -4.56 -8.01
C THR A 58 -0.95 -6.06 -8.20
N SER A 59 -1.85 -6.68 -7.45
CA SER A 59 -2.20 -8.10 -7.64
C SER A 59 -2.94 -8.37 -8.96
N ARG A 60 -3.63 -7.37 -9.51
CA ARG A 60 -4.30 -7.48 -10.83
C ARG A 60 -3.34 -7.58 -12.00
N HIS A 61 -2.07 -7.22 -11.79
CA HIS A 61 -1.07 -7.12 -12.86
C HIS A 61 -0.82 -8.43 -13.60
N GLN A 62 -0.83 -9.57 -12.90
CA GLN A 62 -0.60 -10.85 -13.54
C GLN A 62 -1.65 -11.13 -14.62
N LYS A 63 -2.92 -10.86 -14.32
CA LYS A 63 -4.02 -11.03 -15.27
C LYS A 63 -3.87 -10.09 -16.46
N GLU A 64 -3.61 -8.79 -16.24
CA GLU A 64 -3.40 -7.83 -17.34
C GLU A 64 -2.25 -8.24 -18.27
N PHE A 65 -1.16 -8.77 -17.71
CA PHE A 65 -0.04 -9.29 -18.49
C PHE A 65 -0.42 -10.53 -19.32
N GLU A 66 -1.07 -11.51 -18.69
CA GLU A 66 -1.51 -12.74 -19.34
C GLU A 66 -2.50 -12.46 -20.47
N ASP A 67 -3.40 -11.50 -20.27
CA ASP A 67 -4.37 -11.04 -21.27
C ASP A 67 -3.65 -10.34 -22.45
N GLU A 68 -2.70 -9.43 -22.20
CA GLU A 68 -1.97 -8.72 -23.27
C GLU A 68 -1.18 -9.68 -24.17
N PHE A 69 -0.49 -10.66 -23.57
CA PHE A 69 0.36 -11.61 -24.28
C PHE A 69 -0.34 -12.92 -24.61
N HIS A 70 -1.67 -13.00 -24.45
CA HIS A 70 -2.48 -14.18 -24.77
C HIS A 70 -1.91 -15.49 -24.19
N ASN A 71 -1.33 -15.43 -22.99
CA ASN A 71 -0.63 -16.54 -22.31
C ASN A 71 0.59 -17.16 -23.05
N GLU A 72 1.05 -16.55 -24.14
CA GLU A 72 2.23 -16.99 -24.91
C GLU A 72 3.53 -16.76 -24.14
N VAL A 73 3.60 -15.67 -23.37
CA VAL A 73 4.71 -15.38 -22.47
C VAL A 73 4.27 -15.70 -21.04
N LYS A 74 5.03 -16.55 -20.33
CA LYS A 74 4.75 -16.86 -18.92
C LYS A 74 5.13 -15.71 -18.00
N TYR A 75 4.24 -15.40 -17.05
CA TYR A 75 4.42 -14.31 -16.09
C TYR A 75 5.75 -14.41 -15.31
N ASP A 76 6.22 -15.62 -15.01
CA ASP A 76 7.48 -15.82 -14.29
C ASP A 76 8.73 -15.36 -15.05
N PHE A 77 8.68 -15.26 -16.38
CA PHE A 77 9.77 -14.69 -17.17
C PHE A 77 10.04 -13.22 -16.84
N LEU A 78 9.05 -12.48 -16.34
CA LEU A 78 9.26 -11.10 -15.90
C LEU A 78 10.21 -11.00 -14.70
N GLY A 79 10.39 -12.09 -13.94
CA GLY A 79 11.34 -12.15 -12.84
C GLY A 79 12.81 -12.20 -13.27
N SER A 80 13.10 -12.62 -14.51
CA SER A 80 14.47 -12.70 -15.04
C SER A 80 14.91 -11.44 -15.80
N TYR A 81 14.01 -10.48 -16.01
CA TYR A 81 14.35 -9.19 -16.60
C TYR A 81 15.31 -8.42 -15.69
N LYS A 82 16.49 -8.11 -16.22
CA LYS A 82 17.54 -7.40 -15.49
C LYS A 82 17.29 -5.91 -15.56
N ILE A 83 16.71 -5.38 -14.51
CA ILE A 83 16.65 -3.94 -14.26
C ILE A 83 17.65 -3.65 -13.14
N SER A 84 18.82 -3.14 -13.51
CA SER A 84 19.97 -2.95 -12.60
C SER A 84 19.66 -2.03 -11.41
N SER A 85 18.66 -1.16 -11.57
CA SER A 85 18.27 -0.16 -10.59
C SER A 85 17.17 -0.61 -9.60
N LEU A 86 16.75 -1.89 -9.65
CA LEU A 86 15.70 -2.36 -8.73
C LEU A 86 16.15 -2.28 -7.27
N PRO A 87 15.30 -1.75 -6.37
CA PRO A 87 15.66 -1.66 -4.96
C PRO A 87 15.70 -3.04 -4.30
N ALA A 88 16.67 -3.22 -3.41
CA ALA A 88 16.77 -4.42 -2.59
C ALA A 88 15.54 -4.58 -1.68
N ARG A 89 15.11 -5.82 -1.48
CA ARG A 89 14.03 -6.19 -0.54
C ARG A 89 14.51 -6.16 0.92
N CYS A 90 13.57 -6.17 1.86
CA CYS A 90 13.91 -6.33 3.29
C CYS A 90 14.27 -7.80 3.58
N PRO A 91 15.46 -8.07 4.16
CA PRO A 91 15.79 -9.41 4.64
C PRO A 91 14.86 -9.86 5.76
N TYR A 92 14.56 -11.16 5.80
CA TYR A 92 13.69 -11.74 6.84
C TYR A 92 14.35 -11.85 8.23
N SER A 93 15.67 -12.02 8.26
CA SER A 93 16.49 -12.19 9.47
C SER A 93 17.61 -11.15 9.52
N ASN A 94 18.17 -10.92 10.71
CA ASN A 94 19.34 -10.06 10.94
C ASN A 94 19.21 -8.62 10.39
N PHE A 95 17.98 -8.12 10.31
CA PHE A 95 17.66 -6.78 9.84
C PHE A 95 16.71 -6.09 10.82
N SER A 96 17.00 -4.83 11.16
CA SER A 96 16.20 -4.05 12.11
C SER A 96 14.92 -3.51 11.45
N LYS A 97 13.90 -3.23 12.25
CA LYS A 97 12.67 -2.56 11.76
C LYS A 97 13.02 -1.25 11.07
N GLU A 98 13.82 -0.41 11.72
CA GLU A 98 14.28 0.89 11.20
C GLU A 98 15.00 0.76 9.85
N ALA A 99 15.90 -0.21 9.70
CA ALA A 99 16.58 -0.44 8.43
C ALA A 99 15.61 -0.87 7.32
N CYS A 100 14.56 -1.65 7.65
CA CYS A 100 13.52 -2.00 6.70
C CYS A 100 12.66 -0.80 6.31
N LEU A 101 12.27 0.05 7.26
CA LEU A 101 11.52 1.29 6.97
C LEU A 101 12.30 2.21 6.01
N ARG A 102 13.60 2.42 6.25
CA ARG A 102 14.47 3.18 5.34
C ARG A 102 14.52 2.58 3.94
N ARG A 103 14.69 1.26 3.86
CA ARG A 103 14.75 0.55 2.58
C ARG A 103 13.42 0.61 1.84
N MET A 104 12.30 0.54 2.55
CA MET A 104 10.96 0.73 2.00
C MET A 104 10.81 2.12 1.38
N VAL A 105 11.10 3.19 2.14
CA VAL A 105 11.00 4.57 1.61
C VAL A 105 11.91 4.76 0.40
N HIS A 106 13.18 4.36 0.51
CA HIS A 106 14.14 4.49 -0.59
C HIS A 106 13.69 3.72 -1.84
N GLY A 107 13.22 2.48 -1.66
CA GLY A 107 12.75 1.67 -2.78
C GLY A 107 11.49 2.23 -3.44
N LEU A 108 10.52 2.74 -2.68
CA LEU A 108 9.33 3.37 -3.23
C LEU A 108 9.66 4.67 -3.99
N LEU A 109 10.67 5.42 -3.54
CA LEU A 109 11.15 6.60 -4.27
C LEU A 109 11.80 6.21 -5.61
N ILE A 110 12.54 5.11 -5.66
CA ILE A 110 13.05 4.56 -6.94
C ILE A 110 11.89 4.11 -7.83
N TYR A 111 10.94 3.34 -7.30
CA TYR A 111 9.78 2.89 -8.08
C TYR A 111 8.94 4.04 -8.62
N LYS A 112 8.81 5.16 -7.89
CA LYS A 112 8.13 6.36 -8.40
C LYS A 112 8.75 6.87 -9.71
N VAL A 113 10.08 6.76 -9.86
CA VAL A 113 10.78 7.08 -11.11
C VAL A 113 10.55 5.98 -12.14
N LEU A 114 10.75 4.71 -11.79
CA LEU A 114 10.58 3.58 -12.70
C LEU A 114 9.15 3.52 -13.29
N LEU A 115 8.13 3.88 -12.52
CA LEU A 115 6.74 3.95 -12.96
C LEU A 115 6.50 5.00 -14.06
N LYS A 116 7.39 5.97 -14.26
CA LYS A 116 7.32 6.89 -15.42
C LYS A 116 7.55 6.13 -16.74
N HIS A 117 8.37 5.07 -16.73
CA HIS A 117 8.52 4.19 -17.90
C HIS A 117 7.24 3.39 -18.15
N VAL A 118 6.60 2.89 -17.09
CA VAL A 118 5.32 2.19 -17.19
C VAL A 118 4.24 3.11 -17.74
N GLU A 119 4.13 4.34 -17.23
CA GLU A 119 3.18 5.36 -17.70
C GLU A 119 3.42 5.76 -19.16
N LYS A 120 4.68 5.79 -19.61
CA LYS A 120 5.01 6.06 -21.02
C LYS A 120 4.50 4.96 -21.95
N GLU A 121 4.68 3.70 -21.60
CA GLU A 121 4.25 2.57 -22.44
C GLU A 121 2.74 2.28 -22.28
N TYR A 122 2.15 2.60 -21.12
CA TYR A 122 0.74 2.38 -20.77
C TYR A 122 0.09 3.59 -20.08
N PRO A 123 -0.23 4.68 -20.80
CA PRO A 123 -0.73 5.93 -20.21
C PRO A 123 -2.06 5.79 -19.46
N SER A 124 -2.90 4.85 -19.88
CA SER A 124 -4.22 4.59 -19.28
C SER A 124 -4.19 3.45 -18.24
N SER A 125 -3.02 2.99 -17.82
CA SER A 125 -2.92 1.89 -16.84
C SER A 125 -3.43 2.33 -15.46
N LEU A 126 -4.57 1.75 -15.06
CA LEU A 126 -5.12 1.94 -13.72
C LEU A 126 -4.14 1.45 -12.65
N ILE A 127 -3.50 0.28 -12.85
CA ILE A 127 -2.48 -0.26 -11.93
C ILE A 127 -1.35 0.75 -11.73
N CYS A 128 -0.83 1.36 -12.80
CA CYS A 128 0.24 2.35 -12.69
C CYS A 128 -0.21 3.59 -11.88
N SER A 129 -1.40 4.13 -12.18
CA SER A 129 -1.92 5.32 -11.51
C SER A 129 -2.15 5.08 -10.01
N GLU A 130 -2.75 3.95 -9.64
CA GLU A 130 -3.00 3.56 -8.26
C GLU A 130 -1.68 3.25 -7.53
N ALA A 131 -0.76 2.53 -8.17
CA ALA A 131 0.56 2.25 -7.61
C ALA A 131 1.32 3.54 -7.28
N LYS A 132 1.29 4.55 -8.16
CA LYS A 132 1.89 5.87 -7.90
C LYS A 132 1.23 6.57 -6.71
N TYR A 133 -0.10 6.59 -6.69
CA TYR A 133 -0.87 7.24 -5.62
C TYR A 133 -0.60 6.61 -4.25
N TYR A 134 -0.84 5.31 -4.11
CA TYR A 134 -0.67 4.61 -2.83
C TYR A 134 0.79 4.50 -2.41
N SER A 135 1.75 4.47 -3.34
CA SER A 135 3.18 4.52 -2.98
C SER A 135 3.54 5.82 -2.28
N ASN A 136 2.99 6.97 -2.72
CA ASN A 136 3.22 8.25 -2.03
C ASN A 136 2.63 8.24 -0.61
N LEU A 137 1.42 7.71 -0.43
CA LEU A 137 0.82 7.57 0.90
C LEU A 137 1.66 6.66 1.79
N LEU A 138 2.10 5.51 1.26
CA LEU A 138 2.92 4.56 2.01
C LEU A 138 4.30 5.15 2.36
N ILE A 139 4.90 5.97 1.49
CA ILE A 139 6.14 6.71 1.81
C ILE A 139 5.92 7.59 3.04
N ASN A 140 4.83 8.37 3.07
CA ASN A 140 4.54 9.29 4.17
C ASN A 140 4.32 8.54 5.49
N LEU A 141 3.45 7.53 5.48
CA LEU A 141 3.17 6.69 6.66
C LEU A 141 4.43 5.96 7.14
N THR A 142 5.27 5.48 6.23
CA THR A 142 6.53 4.82 6.61
C THR A 142 7.49 5.82 7.26
N LYS A 143 7.57 7.05 6.73
CA LYS A 143 8.39 8.13 7.31
C LYS A 143 7.93 8.51 8.71
N GLU A 144 6.63 8.58 8.98
CA GLU A 144 6.10 8.85 10.33
C GLU A 144 6.55 7.81 11.37
N LYS A 145 6.83 6.57 10.93
CA LYS A 145 7.30 5.48 11.80
C LYS A 145 8.82 5.36 11.90
N MET A 146 9.57 6.15 11.13
CA MET A 146 11.03 6.15 11.16
C MET A 146 11.55 7.02 12.30
N ARG A 147 12.67 6.60 12.92
CA ARG A 147 13.34 7.43 13.93
C ARG A 147 13.91 8.72 13.34
N ASN A 148 14.52 8.62 12.15
CA ASN A 148 15.14 9.74 11.44
C ASN A 148 14.66 9.81 9.98
N PRO A 149 13.49 10.40 9.71
CA PRO A 149 12.89 10.43 8.37
C PRO A 149 13.73 11.15 7.32
N SER A 150 14.53 12.14 7.75
CA SER A 150 15.42 12.94 6.89
C SER A 150 16.62 12.18 6.33
N GLN A 151 16.92 10.99 6.86
CA GLN A 151 18.02 10.15 6.35
C GLN A 151 17.73 9.54 4.97
N VAL A 152 16.47 9.56 4.51
CA VAL A 152 16.10 9.12 3.17
C VAL A 152 15.55 10.30 2.39
N THR A 153 16.38 10.83 1.50
CA THR A 153 16.05 11.95 0.62
C THR A 153 15.43 11.47 -0.68
N ALA A 154 14.68 12.38 -1.34
CA ALA A 154 14.23 12.16 -2.70
C ALA A 154 15.41 12.05 -3.67
N LEU A 155 15.19 11.38 -4.79
CA LEU A 155 16.17 11.34 -5.86
C LEU A 155 16.33 12.73 -6.48
N THR A 156 17.56 13.10 -6.79
CA THR A 156 17.86 14.31 -7.56
C THR A 156 17.41 14.15 -9.02
N SER A 157 17.15 15.26 -9.71
CA SER A 157 16.76 15.21 -11.13
C SER A 157 17.76 14.44 -12.01
N ILE A 158 19.07 14.53 -11.71
CA ILE A 158 20.11 13.78 -12.42
C ILE A 158 19.97 12.28 -12.20
N GLN A 159 19.73 11.84 -10.96
CA GLN A 159 19.49 10.43 -10.65
C GLN A 159 18.21 9.92 -11.32
N GLU A 160 17.14 10.72 -11.34
CA GLU A 160 15.91 10.33 -12.03
C GLU A 160 16.12 10.14 -13.54
N VAL A 161 16.82 11.08 -14.18
CA VAL A 161 17.13 11.01 -15.62
C VAL A 161 18.01 9.78 -15.92
N GLN A 162 19.03 9.52 -15.11
CA GLN A 162 19.89 8.36 -15.32
C GLN A 162 19.11 7.05 -15.18
N LEU A 163 18.24 6.95 -14.16
CA LEU A 163 17.39 5.77 -13.97
C LEU A 163 16.49 5.49 -15.18
N LEU A 164 15.91 6.53 -15.78
CA LEU A 164 15.04 6.37 -16.96
C LEU A 164 15.85 6.03 -18.21
N LYS A 165 17.03 6.64 -18.37
CA LYS A 165 17.93 6.37 -19.49
C LYS A 165 18.37 4.90 -19.50
N ASP A 166 18.60 4.31 -18.33
CA ASP A 166 18.96 2.88 -18.20
C ASP A 166 17.85 1.92 -18.64
N LEU A 167 16.61 2.40 -18.82
CA LEU A 167 15.46 1.61 -19.30
C LEU A 167 15.19 1.78 -20.80
N GLU A 168 15.88 2.72 -21.46
CA GLU A 168 15.65 2.98 -22.88
C GLU A 168 15.99 1.76 -23.73
N ASN A 169 15.04 1.37 -24.59
CA ASN A 169 15.22 0.27 -25.52
C ASN A 169 14.51 0.58 -26.84
N PRO A 170 15.16 0.44 -28.00
CA PRO A 170 14.52 0.69 -29.29
C PRO A 170 13.40 -0.32 -29.59
N ASN A 171 13.48 -1.53 -29.03
CA ASN A 171 12.51 -2.60 -29.27
C ASN A 171 11.27 -2.43 -28.39
N THR A 172 10.10 -2.25 -29.01
CA THR A 172 8.81 -2.05 -28.34
C THR A 172 8.43 -3.22 -27.41
N PHE A 173 8.65 -4.47 -27.84
CA PHE A 173 8.37 -5.63 -27.00
C PHE A 173 9.23 -5.61 -25.74
N GLN A 174 10.53 -5.32 -25.86
CA GLN A 174 11.43 -5.20 -24.71
C GLN A 174 11.03 -4.07 -23.77
N ARG A 175 10.58 -2.91 -24.29
CA ARG A 175 10.07 -1.81 -23.45
C ARG A 175 8.85 -2.21 -22.64
N LYS A 176 7.90 -2.90 -23.27
CA LYS A 176 6.69 -3.43 -22.61
C LYS A 176 7.04 -4.47 -21.55
N MET A 177 7.92 -5.41 -21.87
CA MET A 177 8.40 -6.41 -20.91
C MET A 177 9.12 -5.76 -19.72
N THR A 178 9.93 -4.71 -19.94
CA THR A 178 10.50 -3.91 -18.85
C THR A 178 9.41 -3.26 -18.00
N ALA A 179 8.37 -2.66 -18.60
CA ALA A 179 7.27 -2.06 -17.86
C ALA A 179 6.53 -3.09 -16.98
N HIS A 180 6.19 -4.25 -17.52
CA HIS A 180 5.58 -5.33 -16.73
C HIS A 180 6.52 -5.89 -15.66
N SER A 181 7.82 -5.97 -15.94
CA SER A 181 8.80 -6.40 -14.93
C SER A 181 8.84 -5.40 -13.76
N ILE A 182 8.80 -4.09 -14.02
CA ILE A 182 8.72 -3.06 -12.98
C ILE A 182 7.49 -3.28 -12.08
N LEU A 183 6.30 -3.47 -12.67
CA LEU A 183 5.07 -3.69 -11.92
C LEU A 183 5.11 -4.98 -11.08
N ARG A 184 5.59 -6.09 -11.66
CA ARG A 184 5.78 -7.36 -10.94
C ARG A 184 6.74 -7.19 -9.76
N GLN A 185 7.88 -6.53 -9.98
CA GLN A 185 8.90 -6.37 -8.95
C GLN A 185 8.44 -5.43 -7.84
N LEU A 186 7.67 -4.40 -8.16
CA LEU A 186 6.99 -3.55 -7.18
C LEU A 186 6.04 -4.37 -6.30
N HIS A 187 5.20 -5.22 -6.90
CA HIS A 187 4.28 -6.08 -6.13
C HIS A 187 5.02 -6.92 -5.09
N PHE A 188 6.07 -7.64 -5.51
CA PHE A 188 6.85 -8.48 -4.58
C PHE A 188 7.68 -7.67 -3.58
N PHE A 189 8.12 -6.47 -3.93
CA PHE A 189 8.78 -5.55 -3.01
C PHE A 189 7.81 -5.13 -1.89
N LEU A 190 6.58 -4.74 -2.23
CA LEU A 190 5.54 -4.38 -1.28
C LEU A 190 5.13 -5.55 -0.40
N LEU A 191 4.87 -6.72 -0.99
CA LEU A 191 4.48 -7.93 -0.27
C LEU A 191 5.55 -8.34 0.76
N ASN A 192 6.82 -8.33 0.35
CA ASN A 192 7.94 -8.62 1.25
C ASN A 192 8.04 -7.58 2.36
N GLY A 193 7.95 -6.29 2.01
CA GLY A 193 7.97 -5.18 2.95
C GLY A 193 6.92 -5.31 4.04
N LYS A 194 5.64 -5.47 3.64
CA LYS A 194 4.51 -5.68 4.57
C LYS A 194 4.80 -6.84 5.51
N ARG A 195 5.16 -8.01 4.96
CA ARG A 195 5.42 -9.22 5.76
C ARG A 195 6.53 -9.02 6.79
N VAL A 196 7.64 -8.38 6.41
CA VAL A 196 8.76 -8.13 7.33
C VAL A 196 8.37 -7.12 8.41
N ILE A 197 7.69 -6.03 8.04
CA ILE A 197 7.23 -5.01 8.98
C ILE A 197 6.25 -5.61 10.00
N THR A 198 5.21 -6.31 9.53
CA THR A 198 4.23 -6.99 10.39
C THR A 198 4.92 -7.94 11.38
N LYS A 199 5.87 -8.75 10.91
CA LYS A 199 6.61 -9.66 11.79
C LYS A 199 7.33 -8.90 12.90
N LYS A 200 8.02 -7.81 12.56
CA LYS A 200 8.80 -7.02 13.52
C LYS A 200 7.91 -6.25 14.50
N GLU A 201 6.73 -5.82 14.07
CA GLU A 201 5.73 -5.17 14.93
C GLU A 201 5.14 -6.16 15.94
N LYS A 202 4.75 -7.36 15.48
CA LYS A 202 4.22 -8.42 16.36
C LYS A 202 5.24 -8.90 17.40
N THR A 203 6.50 -9.14 17.01
CA THR A 203 7.54 -9.55 17.98
C THR A 203 7.75 -8.49 19.06
N ARG A 204 7.66 -7.20 18.72
CA ARG A 204 7.80 -6.12 19.71
C ARG A 204 6.58 -6.02 20.63
N GLY A 205 5.37 -6.20 20.11
CA GLY A 205 4.15 -6.24 20.93
C GLY A 205 4.17 -7.39 21.94
N SER A 206 4.60 -8.58 21.52
CA SER A 206 4.73 -9.74 22.40
C SER A 206 5.69 -9.49 23.57
N MET A 207 6.88 -8.93 23.29
CA MET A 207 7.87 -8.61 24.33
C MET A 207 7.40 -7.50 25.28
N ALA A 208 6.61 -6.53 24.79
CA ALA A 208 6.04 -5.48 25.63
C ALA A 208 5.00 -6.06 26.60
N ASN A 209 4.13 -6.95 26.13
CA ASN A 209 3.10 -7.58 26.96
C ASN A 209 3.72 -8.54 28.00
N GLU A 210 4.76 -9.30 27.65
CA GLU A 210 5.52 -10.13 28.60
C GLU A 210 6.23 -9.29 29.67
N SER A 211 6.80 -8.14 29.29
CA SER A 211 7.42 -7.23 30.24
C SER A 211 6.40 -6.63 31.21
N ILE A 212 5.20 -6.26 30.75
CA ILE A 212 4.14 -5.70 31.61
C ILE A 212 3.58 -6.77 32.56
N GLY A 213 3.38 -8.00 32.09
CA GLY A 213 2.93 -9.12 32.92
C GLY A 213 3.91 -9.45 34.06
N ASN A 214 5.21 -9.26 33.85
CA ASN A 214 6.21 -9.45 34.90
C ASN A 214 6.28 -8.30 35.93
N PHE A 215 5.84 -7.09 35.57
CA PHE A 215 5.78 -5.95 36.52
C PHE A 215 4.51 -5.95 37.38
N GLN A 216 3.47 -6.69 37.01
CA GLN A 216 2.24 -6.82 37.82
C GLN A 216 2.31 -7.94 38.88
N LEU A 217 3.41 -8.70 38.93
CA LEU A 217 3.62 -9.81 39.87
C LEU A 217 4.67 -9.54 40.96
N LEU A 218 5.11 -8.28 41.12
CA LEU A 218 6.01 -7.81 42.18
C LEU A 218 5.35 -6.71 43.00
#